data_AF-A0A956ZML5-F1
#
_entry.id   AF-A0A956ZML5-F1
#
_cell.length_a   1.000
_cell.length_b   1.000
_cell.length_c   1.000
_cell.angle_alpha   90.00
_cell.angle_beta   90.00
_cell.angle_gamma   90.00
#
_symmetry.space_group_name_H-M   'P 1'
#
loop_
_entity.id
_entity.type
_entity.pdbx_description
1 polymer ?
#
loop_
_entity_poly.entity_id
_entity_poly.type
_entity_poly.pdbx_seq_one_letter_code
_entity_poly.pdbx_strand_id
1 'polypeptide(L)'
;MIVLLEEPETWSLMMVASAVAIDNADLSPEGVEAIRRWRSDNGETSTGIAELTDAVNKTLNARLDAKFLRRIKTRGSRAESVRK
;
A
#
# COMPACT_ATOMS: atom_id res chain seq x y z
N MET A 1 -9.11 -13.09 -1.22
CA MET A 1 -9.03 -12.05 -0.18
C MET A 1 -8.75 -10.77 -0.92
N ILE A 2 -9.65 -9.80 -0.81
CA ILE A 2 -9.53 -8.50 -1.45
C ILE A 2 -9.17 -7.46 -0.39
N VAL A 3 -8.23 -6.57 -0.70
CA VAL A 3 -7.94 -5.37 0.10
C VAL A 3 -8.65 -4.21 -0.59
N LEU A 4 -9.43 -3.46 0.19
CA LEU A 4 -10.07 -2.24 -0.27
C LEU A 4 -9.89 -1.20 0.82
N LEU A 5 -8.85 -0.39 0.66
CA LEU A 5 -8.62 0.78 1.48
C LEU A 5 -9.48 1.94 0.97
N GLU A 6 -10.03 2.69 1.90
CA GLU A 6 -10.60 4.01 1.64
C GLU A 6 -9.50 5.10 1.72
N GLU A 7 -9.80 6.30 1.20
CA GLU A 7 -8.87 7.45 1.26
C GLU A 7 -8.36 7.75 2.67
N PRO A 8 -9.20 7.73 3.74
CA PRO A 8 -8.77 7.94 5.12
C PRO A 8 -7.72 6.93 5.60
N GLU A 9 -7.89 5.67 5.20
CA GLU A 9 -7.02 4.57 5.60
C GLU A 9 -5.68 4.68 4.87
N THR A 10 -5.71 5.04 3.59
CA THR A 10 -4.49 5.30 2.79
C THR A 10 -3.72 6.50 3.33
N TRP A 11 -4.41 7.58 3.68
CA TRP A 11 -3.78 8.74 4.33
C TRP A 11 -3.12 8.35 5.66
N SER A 12 -3.84 7.59 6.49
CA SER A 12 -3.32 7.10 7.78
C SER A 12 -2.08 6.22 7.58
N LEU A 13 -2.09 5.33 6.58
CA LEU A 13 -0.94 4.51 6.20
C LEU A 13 0.27 5.38 5.82
N MET A 14 0.05 6.44 5.05
CA MET A 14 1.10 7.38 4.67
C MET A 14 1.64 8.19 5.85
N MET A 15 0.82 8.54 6.82
CA MET A 15 1.29 9.19 8.05
C MET A 15 2.23 8.28 8.83
N VAL A 16 1.92 6.98 8.91
CA VAL A 16 2.81 5.99 9.56
C VAL A 16 4.08 5.79 8.74
N ALA A 17 3.97 5.60 7.43
CA ALA A 17 5.14 5.38 6.56
C ALA A 17 6.11 6.57 6.58
N SER A 18 5.58 7.79 6.57
CA SER A 18 6.38 9.02 6.66
C SER A 18 7.05 9.19 8.02
N ALA A 19 6.39 8.84 9.12
CA ALA A 19 7.01 8.83 10.45
C ALA A 19 8.19 7.85 10.51
N VAL A 20 7.98 6.62 10.03
CA VAL A 20 9.06 5.61 9.97
C VAL A 20 10.22 6.11 9.11
N ALA A 21 9.95 6.74 7.96
CA ALA A 21 10.99 7.28 7.10
C ALA A 21 11.80 8.40 7.80
N ILE A 22 11.13 9.35 8.45
CA ILE A 22 11.80 10.44 9.18
C ILE A 22 12.68 9.87 10.31
N ASP A 23 12.18 8.88 11.04
CA ASP A 23 12.88 8.39 12.23
C ASP A 23 13.99 7.38 11.92
N ASN A 24 13.94 6.70 10.76
CA ASN A 24 14.82 5.54 10.50
C ASN A 24 15.64 5.63 9.22
N ALA A 25 15.33 6.52 8.27
CA ALA A 25 15.96 6.50 6.95
C ALA A 25 17.19 7.42 6.79
N ASP A 26 17.73 7.94 7.90
CA ASP A 26 18.90 8.85 7.94
C ASP A 26 18.86 9.93 6.83
N LEU A 27 17.70 10.59 6.74
CA LEU A 27 17.41 11.56 5.69
C LEU A 27 18.16 12.87 5.96
N SER A 28 18.53 13.57 4.88
CA SER A 28 19.01 14.93 5.03
C SER A 28 17.94 15.84 5.65
N PRO A 29 18.31 16.97 6.28
CA PRO A 29 17.35 17.93 6.80
C PRO A 29 16.32 18.39 5.77
N GLU A 30 16.75 18.59 4.52
CA GLU A 30 15.88 18.97 3.40
C GLU A 30 14.89 17.84 3.06
N GLY A 31 15.32 16.58 3.14
CA GLY A 31 14.46 15.41 2.93
C GLY A 31 13.38 15.29 4.00
N VAL A 32 13.75 15.49 5.28
CA VAL A 32 12.79 15.51 6.39
C VAL A 32 11.76 16.62 6.20
N GLU A 33 12.20 17.82 5.83
CA GLU A 33 11.31 18.96 5.64
C GLU A 33 10.38 18.78 4.43
N ALA A 34 10.87 18.18 3.34
CA ALA A 34 10.05 17.82 2.19
C ALA A 34 8.92 16.86 2.57
N ILE A 35 9.21 15.84 3.40
CA ILE A 35 8.19 14.91 3.90
C ILE A 35 7.18 15.64 4.80
N ARG A 36 7.64 16.50 5.72
CA ARG A 36 6.75 17.28 6.59
C ARG A 36 5.84 18.18 5.78
N ARG A 37 6.37 18.87 4.77
CA ARG A 37 5.58 19.70 3.86
C ARG A 37 4.54 18.88 3.11
N TRP A 38 4.93 17.73 2.56
CA TRP A 38 3.99 16.83 1.89
C TRP A 38 2.84 16.42 2.80
N ARG A 39 3.10 16.10 4.08
CA ARG A 39 2.06 15.77 5.08
C ARG A 39 1.09 16.92 5.34
N SER A 40 1.58 18.15 5.35
CA SER A 40 0.75 19.36 5.55
C SER A 40 -0.09 19.69 4.32
N ASP A 41 0.47 19.52 3.13
CA ASP A 41 -0.16 19.87 1.86
C ASP A 41 -1.22 18.84 1.42
N ASN A 42 -1.09 17.58 1.87
CA ASN A 42 -1.97 16.48 1.48
C ASN A 42 -2.87 16.05 2.64
N GLY A 43 -4.05 16.67 2.70
CA GLY A 43 -5.13 16.23 3.58
C GLY A 43 -5.75 14.90 3.14
N GLU A 44 -6.56 14.34 4.03
CA GLU A 44 -7.23 13.05 3.90
C GLU A 44 -8.01 12.87 2.60
N THR A 45 -8.65 13.95 2.12
CA THR A 45 -9.49 13.98 0.91
C THR A 45 -8.81 14.63 -0.31
N SER A 46 -7.48 14.76 -0.26
CA SER A 46 -6.74 15.34 -1.38
C SER A 46 -6.74 14.41 -2.60
N THR A 47 -6.75 14.98 -3.81
CA THR A 47 -6.73 14.20 -5.06
C THR A 47 -5.54 13.25 -5.13
N GLY A 48 -4.39 13.65 -4.58
CA GLY A 48 -3.21 12.79 -4.50
C GLY A 48 -3.43 11.54 -3.63
N ILE A 49 -4.22 11.64 -2.55
CA ILE A 49 -4.57 10.48 -1.72
C ILE A 49 -5.59 9.59 -2.43
N ALA A 50 -6.55 10.15 -3.18
CA ALA A 50 -7.47 9.35 -4.00
C ALA A 50 -6.73 8.50 -5.05
N GLU A 51 -5.80 9.11 -5.78
CA GLU A 51 -4.96 8.41 -6.77
C GLU A 51 -4.06 7.35 -6.10
N LEU A 52 -3.48 7.67 -4.95
CA LEU A 52 -2.68 6.73 -4.17
C LEU A 52 -3.52 5.55 -3.67
N THR A 53 -4.76 5.80 -3.24
CA THR A 53 -5.68 4.78 -2.74
C THR A 53 -5.97 3.74 -3.82
N ASP A 54 -6.30 4.18 -5.04
CA ASP A 54 -6.49 3.28 -6.18
C ASP A 54 -5.21 2.49 -6.49
N ALA A 55 -4.06 3.16 -6.52
CA ALA A 55 -2.78 2.52 -6.80
C ALA A 55 -2.38 1.46 -5.77
N VAL A 56 -2.58 1.74 -4.48
CA VAL A 56 -2.30 0.81 -3.37
C VAL A 56 -3.23 -0.38 -3.44
N ASN A 57 -4.53 -0.16 -3.59
CA ASN A 57 -5.51 -1.23 -3.72
C ASN A 57 -5.21 -2.14 -4.91
N LYS A 58 -4.95 -1.56 -6.08
CA LYS A 58 -4.58 -2.30 -7.29
C LYS A 58 -3.32 -3.15 -7.08
N THR A 59 -2.29 -2.56 -6.49
CA THR A 59 -1.00 -3.24 -6.27
C THR A 59 -1.10 -4.36 -5.25
N LEU A 60 -1.79 -4.12 -4.13
CA LEU A 60 -1.98 -5.12 -3.08
C LEU A 60 -2.81 -6.29 -3.60
N ASN A 61 -3.92 -6.02 -4.28
CA ASN A 61 -4.76 -7.07 -4.86
C ASN A 61 -4.00 -7.89 -5.92
N ALA A 62 -3.30 -7.24 -6.85
CA ALA A 62 -2.48 -7.95 -7.83
C ALA A 62 -1.42 -8.86 -7.16
N ARG A 63 -0.82 -8.40 -6.05
CA ARG A 63 0.16 -9.18 -5.30
C ARG A 63 -0.46 -10.35 -4.55
N LEU A 64 -1.62 -10.14 -3.93
CA LEU A 64 -2.38 -11.19 -3.25
C LEU A 64 -2.85 -12.24 -4.26
N ASP A 65 -3.44 -11.83 -5.36
CA ASP A 65 -3.86 -12.71 -6.45
C ASP A 65 -2.69 -13.52 -6.99
N ALA A 66 -1.55 -12.90 -7.29
CA ALA A 66 -0.36 -13.64 -7.73
C ALA A 66 0.13 -14.67 -6.70
N LYS A 67 -0.02 -14.39 -5.39
CA LYS A 67 0.39 -15.30 -4.32
C LYS A 67 -0.62 -16.44 -4.11
N PHE A 68 -1.92 -16.19 -4.30
CA PHE A 68 -2.98 -17.17 -4.11
C PHE A 68 -3.25 -18.00 -5.39
N LEU A 69 -3.19 -17.42 -6.59
CA LEU A 69 -3.24 -18.14 -7.87
C LEU A 69 -2.09 -19.13 -8.03
N ARG A 70 -0.89 -18.80 -7.54
CA ARG A 70 0.23 -19.76 -7.46
C ARG A 70 -0.07 -20.92 -6.51
N ARG A 71 -0.89 -20.71 -5.48
CA ARG A 71 -1.19 -21.71 -4.44
C ARG A 71 -2.40 -22.57 -4.74
N ILE A 72 -3.27 -22.21 -5.67
CA ILE A 72 -4.50 -22.96 -5.92
C ILE A 72 -4.62 -23.18 -7.43
N LYS A 73 -4.20 -24.36 -7.88
CA LYS A 73 -4.56 -24.87 -9.21
C LYS A 73 -5.63 -25.92 -8.99
N THR A 74 -6.89 -25.58 -9.24
CA THR A 74 -8.01 -26.50 -9.09
C THR A 74 -8.06 -27.43 -10.30
N ARG A 75 -7.90 -28.74 -10.11
CA ARG A 75 -8.09 -29.75 -11.15
C ARG A 75 -9.30 -30.61 -10.74
N GLY A 76 -10.48 -30.25 -11.25
CA GLY A 76 -11.75 -30.86 -10.80
C GLY A 76 -12.22 -30.32 -9.44
N SER A 77 -12.79 -31.18 -8.59
CA SER A 77 -13.39 -30.82 -7.28
C SER A 77 -12.41 -30.71 -6.11
N ARG A 78 -11.10 -30.84 -6.34
CA ARG A 78 -10.06 -30.72 -5.30
C ARG A 78 -9.10 -29.57 -5.61
N ALA A 79 -8.92 -28.71 -4.61
CA ALA A 79 -7.89 -27.68 -4.60
C ALA A 79 -6.56 -28.30 -4.15
N GLU A 80 -5.58 -28.36 -5.04
CA GLU A 80 -4.22 -28.78 -4.71
C GLU A 80 -3.27 -27.58 -4.72
N SER A 81 -2.39 -27.53 -3.71
CA SER A 81 -1.32 -26.54 -3.64
C SER A 81 -0.11 -27.00 -4.42
N VAL A 82 0.25 -26.26 -5.46
CA VAL A 82 1.41 -26.57 -6.29
C VAL A 82 2.65 -25.93 -5.64
N ARG A 83 3.58 -26.75 -5.13
CA ARG A 83 4.96 -26.31 -4.85
C ARG A 83 5.82 -26.56 -6.09
N LYS A 84 6.76 -25.64 -6.33
CA LYS A 84 7.82 -25.81 -7.34
C LYS A 84 8.61 -27.09 -7.06
#